data_AF-A0A839Y5Z4-F1
#
_entry.id   AF-A0A839Y5Z4-F1
#
_cell.length_a   1.000
_cell.length_b   1.000
_cell.length_c   1.000
_cell.angle_alpha   90.00
_cell.angle_beta   90.00
_cell.angle_gamma   90.00
#
_symmetry.space_group_name_H-M   'P 1'
#
loop_
_entity.id
_entity.type
_entity.pdbx_description
1 polymer ?
#
loop_
_entity_poly.entity_id
_entity_poly.type
_entity_poly.pdbx_seq_one_letter_code
_entity_poly.pdbx_strand_id
1 'polypeptide(L)' 'MTQMGRFDWADPFLLDDQLSEDERMVRDTARA' A
#
# COMPACT_ATOMS: atom_id res chain seq x y z
N MET A 1 -23.67 6.47 4.45
CA MET A 1 -23.21 6.40 3.05
C MET A 1 -22.13 5.35 3.02
N THR A 2 -22.35 4.19 2.40
CA THR A 2 -21.35 3.12 2.41
C THR A 2 -20.26 3.47 1.40
N GLN A 3 -19.11 3.94 1.88
CA GLN A 3 -17.93 4.19 1.03
C GLN A 3 -17.32 2.83 0.68
N MET A 4 -17.63 2.30 -0.51
CA MET A 4 -16.86 1.19 -1.07
C MET A 4 -15.49 1.75 -1.47
N GLY A 5 -14.42 1.27 -0.81
CA GLY A 5 -13.05 1.61 -1.14
C GLY A 5 -12.72 1.22 -2.58
N ARG A 6 -11.84 1.98 -3.25
CA ARG A 6 -11.41 1.68 -4.61
C ARG A 6 -10.59 0.39 -4.60
N PHE A 7 -10.95 -0.56 -5.47
CA PHE A 7 -10.18 -1.79 -5.63
C PHE A 7 -8.98 -1.54 -6.57
N ASP A 8 -7.77 -1.81 -6.08
CA ASP A 8 -6.53 -1.74 -6.86
C ASP A 8 -6.07 -3.17 -7.21
N TRP A 9 -5.89 -3.44 -8.50
CA TRP A 9 -5.40 -4.75 -8.95
C TRP A 9 -3.90 -4.94 -8.71
N ALA A 10 -3.14 -3.85 -8.58
CA ALA A 10 -1.71 -3.90 -8.24
C ALA A 10 -1.48 -4.13 -6.75
N ASP A 11 -2.45 -3.76 -5.91
CA ASP A 11 -2.44 -3.99 -4.46
C ASP A 11 -3.84 -4.40 -3.94
N PRO A 12 -4.26 -5.66 -4.17
CA PRO A 12 -5.61 -6.13 -3.82
C PRO A 12 -5.94 -6.08 -2.33
N PHE A 13 -4.91 -5.96 -1.47
CA PHE A 13 -5.04 -5.95 -0.02
C PHE A 13 -4.68 -4.62 0.61
N LEU A 14 -4.39 -3.60 -0.20
CA LEU A 14 -3.93 -2.29 0.29
C LEU A 14 -2.78 -2.45 1.30
N LEU A 15 -1.81 -3.32 0.97
CA LEU A 15 -0.62 -3.54 1.77
C LEU A 15 0.11 -2.22 2.00
N ASP A 16 0.14 -1.34 1.00
CA ASP A 16 0.76 -0.01 1.11
C ASP A 16 0.17 0.84 2.25
N ASP A 17 -1.13 0.72 2.52
CA ASP A 17 -1.82 1.46 3.59
C ASP A 17 -1.56 0.88 4.99
N GLN A 18 -1.02 -0.34 5.05
CA GLN A 18 -0.67 -1.03 6.31
C GLN A 18 0.80 -0.82 6.70
N LEU A 19 1.62 -0.29 5.79
CA LEU A 19 3.04 -0.06 6.04
C LEU A 19 3.26 1.26 6.78
N SER A 20 4.13 1.22 7.78
CA SER A 20 4.72 2.41 8.38
C SER A 20 5.63 3.14 7.40
N GLU A 21 6.01 4.38 7.74
CA GLU A 21 6.92 5.17 6.91
C GLU A 21 8.28 4.49 6.71
N ASP A 22 8.86 3.93 7.77
CA ASP A 22 10.14 3.22 7.71
C ASP A 22 10.07 2.01 6.77
N GLU A 23 8.98 1.24 6.83
CA GLU A 23 8.78 0.07 5.96
C GLU A 23 8.63 0.47 4.49
N ARG A 24 7.94 1.59 4.20
CA ARG A 24 7.85 2.13 2.83
C ARG A 24 9.22 2.56 2.32
N MET A 25 10.04 3.20 3.16
CA MET A 25 11.40 3.62 2.79
C MET A 25 12.29 2.41 2.46
N VAL A 26 12.24 1.34 3.26
CA VAL A 26 13.00 0.11 2.99
C VAL A 26 12.56 -0.54 1.67
N ARG A 27 11.25 -0.64 1.43
CA ARG A 27 10.69 -1.19 0.19
C ARG A 27 11.14 -0.39 -1.04
N ASP A 28 11.06 0.93 -0.97
CA ASP A 28 11.43 1.80 -2.10
C ASP A 28 12.92 1.73 -2.39
N THR A 29 13.76 1.60 -1.36
CA THR A 29 15.20 1.36 -1.50
C THR A 29 15.50 0.00 -2.16
N ALA A 30 14.75 -1.05 -1.80
CA ALA A 30 14.92 -2.38 -2.38
C ALA A 30 14.43 -2.49 -3.84
N ARG A 31 13.55 -1.58 -4.28
CA ARG A 31 13.03 -1.53 -5.65
C ARG A 31 13.93 -0.75 -6.62
N ALA A 32 14.91 0.00 -6.13
CA ALA A 32 15.89 0.76 -6.93
C ALA A 32 16.91 -0.16 -7.64
#